data_AF-A0A7S2XRT1-F1
#
_entry.id   AF-A0A7S2XRT1-F1
#
_cell.length_a   1.000
_cell.length_b   1.000
_cell.length_c   1.000
_cell.angle_alpha   90.00
_cell.angle_beta   90.00
_cell.angle_gamma   90.00
#
_symmetry.space_group_name_H-M   'P 1'
#
loop_
_entity.id
_entity.type
_entity.pdbx_description
1 polymer ?
#
loop_
_entity_poly.entity_id
_entity_poly.type
_entity_poly.pdbx_seq_one_letter_code
_entity_poly.pdbx_strand_id
1 'polypeptide(L)'
;PETNNNATRTTTTLKEYVQSNPELHLGTKTQNDLTYLFKVLSIEKVLSIQSHPDKRLAERLNRERPDDYKDANHKPEMAVALSKEVQAMCGFRPLRELSSNLKAYPELAVLVGDECTHEIHQLVDSPGIRTVLRNMFRTYLERSPEEVQGQLNILLPRLKAMDSLDEIQE
;
A
#
# COMPACT_ATOMS: atom_id res chain seq x y z
N PRO A 1 18.51 -39.90 -33.82
CA PRO A 1 18.47 -39.98 -32.34
C PRO A 1 17.34 -39.08 -31.81
N GLU A 2 16.15 -39.65 -31.76
CA GLU A 2 14.93 -38.98 -31.27
C GLU A 2 14.96 -38.99 -29.73
N THR A 3 15.00 -37.79 -29.13
CA THR A 3 14.89 -37.63 -27.68
C THR A 3 13.43 -37.81 -27.27
N ASN A 4 13.16 -38.93 -26.60
CA ASN A 4 11.85 -39.34 -26.11
C ASN A 4 11.44 -38.49 -24.88
N ASN A 5 10.75 -37.38 -25.11
CA ASN A 5 10.28 -36.44 -24.08
C ASN A 5 8.89 -36.83 -23.52
N ASN A 6 8.71 -38.08 -23.13
CA ASN A 6 7.48 -38.54 -22.46
C ASN A 6 7.55 -38.24 -20.95
N ALA A 7 7.46 -36.96 -20.60
CA ALA A 7 7.12 -36.56 -19.24
C ALA A 7 5.62 -36.79 -19.04
N THR A 8 5.26 -37.89 -18.37
CA THR A 8 3.90 -38.20 -17.95
C THR A 8 3.37 -37.04 -17.10
N ARG A 9 2.49 -36.20 -17.65
CA ARG A 9 1.85 -35.11 -16.91
C ARG A 9 0.93 -35.72 -15.84
N THR A 10 1.38 -35.69 -14.59
CA THR A 10 0.50 -35.90 -13.43
C THR A 10 -0.42 -34.69 -13.25
N THR A 11 -1.70 -34.91 -12.98
CA THR A 11 -2.71 -33.85 -12.77
C THR A 11 -2.73 -33.28 -11.35
N THR A 12 -1.84 -33.75 -10.47
CA THR A 12 -1.75 -33.33 -9.07
C THR A 12 -1.32 -31.87 -8.94
N THR A 13 -2.04 -31.10 -8.14
CA THR A 13 -1.68 -29.72 -7.83
C THR A 13 -0.46 -29.65 -6.90
N LEU A 14 0.28 -28.53 -6.92
CA LEU A 14 1.39 -28.33 -5.98
C LEU A 14 0.93 -28.48 -4.52
N LYS A 15 -0.27 -28.00 -4.21
CA LYS A 15 -0.85 -28.11 -2.86
C LYS A 15 -1.02 -29.57 -2.44
N GLU A 16 -1.67 -30.38 -3.28
CA GLU A 16 -1.85 -31.82 -3.01
C GLU A 16 -0.50 -32.56 -2.91
N TYR A 17 0.45 -32.21 -3.78
CA TYR A 17 1.79 -32.79 -3.75
C TYR A 17 2.51 -32.48 -2.43
N VAL A 18 2.51 -31.22 -1.99
CA VAL A 18 3.07 -30.81 -0.70
C VAL A 18 2.39 -31.55 0.46
N GLN A 19 1.05 -31.62 0.43
CA GLN A 19 0.24 -32.27 1.46
C GLN A 19 0.41 -33.79 1.51
N SER A 20 0.88 -34.43 0.44
CA SER A 20 1.17 -35.87 0.44
C SER A 20 2.32 -36.27 1.35
N ASN A 21 3.27 -35.36 1.61
CA ASN A 21 4.34 -35.55 2.58
C ASN A 21 4.87 -34.19 3.11
N PRO A 22 4.15 -33.53 4.02
CA PRO A 22 4.46 -32.17 4.45
C PRO A 22 5.82 -32.05 5.13
N GLU A 23 6.23 -33.04 5.92
CA GLU A 23 7.53 -33.03 6.61
C GLU A 23 8.70 -33.05 5.63
N LEU A 24 8.60 -33.87 4.57
CA LEU A 24 9.61 -33.92 3.51
C LEU A 24 9.70 -32.60 2.74
N HIS A 25 8.56 -32.00 2.41
CA HIS A 25 8.49 -30.85 1.50
C HIS A 25 8.65 -29.49 2.20
N LEU A 26 8.17 -29.36 3.44
CA LEU A 26 8.17 -28.11 4.20
C LEU A 26 9.16 -28.13 5.37
N GLY A 27 9.59 -29.32 5.81
CA GLY A 27 10.40 -29.51 7.01
C GLY A 27 9.55 -29.62 8.28
N THR A 28 10.22 -29.88 9.41
CA THR A 28 9.57 -30.17 10.70
C THR A 28 9.06 -28.94 11.47
N LYS A 29 9.44 -27.73 11.03
CA LYS A 29 9.19 -26.47 11.76
C LYS A 29 8.11 -25.59 11.14
N THR A 30 7.58 -25.97 10.00
CA THR A 30 6.59 -25.19 9.26
C THR A 30 5.17 -25.61 9.62
N GLN A 31 4.22 -24.69 9.47
CA GLN A 31 2.80 -25.04 9.49
C GLN A 31 2.49 -26.06 8.37
N ASN A 32 1.39 -26.80 8.47
CA ASN A 32 1.01 -27.88 7.54
C ASN A 32 0.70 -27.43 6.09
N ASP A 33 1.06 -26.20 5.72
CA ASP A 33 0.85 -25.62 4.39
C ASP A 33 1.95 -24.59 4.07
N LEU A 34 2.03 -24.18 2.81
CA LEU A 34 2.92 -23.11 2.36
C LEU A 34 2.55 -21.79 3.06
N THR A 35 3.53 -21.19 3.72
CA THR A 35 3.36 -19.96 4.52
C THR A 35 3.56 -18.68 3.73
N TYR A 36 3.78 -18.77 2.43
CA TYR A 36 3.98 -17.63 1.54
C TYR A 36 3.29 -17.84 0.20
N LEU A 37 3.03 -16.74 -0.49
CA LEU A 37 2.53 -16.72 -1.85
C LEU A 37 3.47 -15.88 -2.71
N PHE A 38 4.15 -16.54 -3.66
CA PHE A 38 5.01 -15.86 -4.60
C PHE A 38 4.20 -15.34 -5.80
N LYS A 39 4.45 -14.09 -6.20
CA LYS A 39 3.79 -13.46 -7.35
C LYS A 39 4.81 -12.66 -8.17
N VAL A 40 4.60 -12.67 -9.48
CA VAL A 40 5.18 -11.69 -10.39
C VAL A 40 4.06 -10.76 -10.81
N LEU A 41 4.25 -9.45 -10.64
CA LEU A 41 3.26 -8.44 -10.97
C LEU A 41 3.76 -7.62 -12.16
N SER A 42 2.92 -7.51 -13.18
CA SER A 42 3.10 -6.56 -14.30
C SER A 42 2.02 -5.50 -14.18
N ILE A 43 2.40 -4.31 -13.72
CA ILE A 43 1.48 -3.26 -13.28
C ILE A 43 1.43 -2.16 -14.33
N GLU A 44 0.30 -2.00 -15.01
CA GLU A 44 0.06 -0.91 -15.98
C GLU A 44 -0.58 0.33 -15.32
N LYS A 45 -1.47 0.11 -14.34
CA LYS A 45 -2.18 1.16 -13.61
C LYS A 45 -1.92 1.04 -12.12
N VAL A 46 -1.90 2.19 -11.43
CA VAL A 46 -1.71 2.24 -9.98
C VAL A 46 -2.75 1.37 -9.26
N LEU A 47 -2.27 0.57 -8.30
CA LEU A 47 -3.12 -0.26 -7.45
C LEU A 47 -3.73 0.60 -6.33
N SER A 48 -4.75 0.07 -5.65
CA SER A 48 -5.32 0.75 -4.50
C SER A 48 -4.28 0.99 -3.40
N ILE A 49 -4.41 2.08 -2.66
CA ILE A 49 -3.66 2.30 -1.42
C ILE A 49 -4.14 1.26 -0.41
N GLN A 50 -3.20 0.54 0.20
CA GLN A 50 -3.49 -0.59 1.08
C GLN A 50 -2.71 -0.49 2.38
N SER A 51 -3.31 -1.03 3.44
CA SER A 51 -2.65 -1.29 4.72
C SER A 51 -3.13 -2.63 5.25
N HIS A 52 -2.22 -3.44 5.78
CA HIS A 52 -2.57 -4.73 6.36
C HIS A 52 -2.63 -4.65 7.89
N PRO A 53 -3.65 -5.26 8.51
CA PRO A 53 -3.73 -5.34 9.96
C PRO A 53 -2.59 -6.21 10.52
N ASP A 54 -2.19 -5.91 11.75
CA ASP A 54 -1.40 -6.86 12.54
C ASP A 54 -2.20 -8.12 12.88
N LYS A 55 -1.54 -9.13 13.43
CA LYS A 55 -2.17 -10.44 13.69
C LYS A 55 -3.38 -10.34 14.62
N ARG A 56 -3.30 -9.52 15.67
CA ARG A 56 -4.38 -9.37 16.66
C ARG A 56 -5.58 -8.66 16.05
N LEU A 57 -5.31 -7.63 15.24
CA LEU A 57 -6.34 -6.89 14.54
C LEU A 57 -7.00 -7.75 13.44
N ALA A 58 -6.23 -8.56 12.70
CA ALA A 58 -6.75 -9.47 11.69
C ALA A 58 -7.71 -10.51 12.29
N GLU A 59 -7.34 -11.14 13.41
CA GLU A 59 -8.21 -12.08 14.14
C GLU A 59 -9.54 -11.45 14.57
N ARG A 60 -9.48 -10.21 15.08
CA ARG A 60 -10.68 -9.47 15.47
C ARG A 60 -11.57 -9.16 14.26
N LEU A 61 -10.98 -8.62 13.20
CA LEU A 61 -11.71 -8.21 12.00
C LEU A 61 -12.30 -9.41 11.25
N ASN A 62 -11.61 -10.54 11.18
CA ASN A 62 -12.14 -11.78 10.62
C ASN A 62 -13.37 -12.28 11.39
N ARG A 63 -13.37 -12.17 12.72
CA ARG A 63 -14.52 -12.56 13.54
C ARG A 63 -15.69 -11.58 13.43
N GLU A 64 -15.42 -10.28 13.40
CA GLU A 64 -16.45 -9.23 13.38
C GLU A 64 -17.04 -8.99 11.97
N ARG A 65 -16.22 -9.19 10.94
CA ARG A 65 -16.54 -8.89 9.54
C ARG A 65 -15.95 -9.96 8.59
N PRO A 66 -16.38 -11.23 8.70
CA PRO A 66 -15.82 -12.35 7.92
C PRO A 66 -15.99 -12.19 6.41
N ASP A 67 -16.97 -11.41 5.96
CA ASP A 67 -17.17 -11.14 4.53
C ASP A 67 -16.11 -10.21 3.94
N ASP A 68 -15.62 -9.26 4.73
CA ASP A 68 -14.57 -8.31 4.31
C ASP A 68 -13.16 -8.86 4.60
N TYR A 69 -13.00 -9.63 5.68
CA TYR A 69 -11.73 -10.16 6.15
C TYR A 69 -11.77 -11.68 6.11
N LYS A 70 -11.33 -12.26 5.00
CA LYS A 70 -11.48 -13.70 4.71
C LYS A 70 -10.63 -14.63 5.57
N ASP A 71 -9.59 -14.11 6.21
CA ASP A 71 -8.72 -14.88 7.10
C ASP A 71 -8.23 -14.04 8.28
N ALA A 72 -7.70 -14.74 9.29
CA ALA A 72 -7.23 -14.16 10.54
C ALA A 72 -5.71 -13.90 10.55
N ASN A 73 -5.03 -13.88 9.41
CA ASN A 73 -3.58 -13.71 9.35
C ASN A 73 -3.15 -12.26 9.16
N HIS A 74 -2.00 -11.92 9.73
CA HIS A 74 -1.27 -10.75 9.26
C HIS A 74 -0.70 -11.05 7.87
N LYS A 75 -0.55 -10.02 7.04
CA LYS A 75 -0.07 -10.17 5.67
C LYS A 75 1.21 -9.34 5.47
N PRO A 76 2.37 -9.88 5.87
CA PRO A 76 3.64 -9.21 5.61
C PRO A 76 3.97 -9.38 4.13
N GLU A 77 4.32 -8.27 3.47
CA GLU A 77 4.65 -8.26 2.05
C GLU A 77 6.06 -7.75 1.83
N MET A 78 6.73 -8.28 0.81
CA MET A 78 8.03 -7.83 0.34
C MET A 78 7.97 -7.70 -1.18
N ALA A 79 8.37 -6.55 -1.70
CA ALA A 79 8.42 -6.27 -3.13
C ALA A 79 9.87 -6.13 -3.59
N VAL A 80 10.19 -6.72 -4.74
CA VAL A 80 11.49 -6.58 -5.41
C VAL A 80 11.25 -6.05 -6.82
N ALA A 81 11.86 -4.91 -7.14
CA ALA A 81 11.74 -4.32 -8.46
C ALA A 81 12.50 -5.16 -9.50
N LEU A 82 11.79 -5.65 -10.52
CA LEU A 82 12.37 -6.40 -11.64
C LEU A 82 12.68 -5.50 -12.85
N SER A 83 12.21 -4.25 -12.84
CA SER A 83 12.47 -3.23 -13.86
C SER A 83 12.68 -1.85 -13.21
N LYS A 84 13.21 -0.88 -13.96
CA LYS A 84 13.55 0.46 -13.45
C LYS A 84 12.31 1.35 -13.28
N GLU A 85 11.23 1.01 -13.96
CA GLU A 85 10.00 1.79 -14.04
C GLU A 85 9.08 1.53 -12.83
N VAL A 86 9.46 0.62 -11.93
CA VAL A 86 8.66 0.31 -10.73
C VAL A 86 8.67 1.51 -9.78
N GLN A 87 7.48 2.03 -9.50
CA GLN A 87 7.24 3.08 -8.52
C GLN A 87 6.28 2.58 -7.42
N ALA A 88 6.51 2.99 -6.18
CA ALA A 88 5.70 2.59 -5.05
C ALA A 88 5.55 3.73 -4.03
N MET A 89 4.41 3.77 -3.34
CA MET A 89 4.23 4.55 -2.12
C MET A 89 4.38 3.62 -0.91
N CYS A 90 5.20 4.02 0.06
CA CYS A 90 5.41 3.23 1.27
C CYS A 90 5.56 4.15 2.49
N GLY A 91 4.60 4.08 3.40
CA GLY A 91 4.59 4.89 4.62
C GLY A 91 4.29 6.37 4.41
N PHE A 92 4.32 7.12 5.51
CA PHE A 92 4.19 8.57 5.49
C PHE A 92 5.52 9.24 5.18
N ARG A 93 5.46 10.39 4.49
CA ARG A 93 6.61 11.27 4.27
C ARG A 93 7.15 11.82 5.62
N PRO A 94 8.46 12.14 5.70
CA PRO A 94 9.01 12.86 6.85
C PRO A 94 8.22 14.14 7.14
N LEU A 95 8.10 14.51 8.41
CA LEU A 95 7.26 15.64 8.83
C LEU A 95 7.64 16.96 8.15
N ARG A 96 8.93 17.19 7.95
CA ARG A 96 9.44 18.39 7.23
C ARG A 96 8.97 18.44 5.78
N GLU A 97 8.99 17.30 5.08
CA GLU A 97 8.47 17.20 3.71
C GLU A 97 6.95 17.40 3.71
N LEU A 98 6.24 16.80 4.65
CA LEU A 98 4.78 16.98 4.78
C LEU A 98 4.42 18.45 5.01
N SER A 99 5.10 19.13 5.93
CA SER A 99 4.94 20.55 6.20
C SER A 99 5.26 21.42 4.97
N SER A 100 6.26 21.04 4.18
CA SER A 100 6.58 21.74 2.93
C SER A 100 5.51 21.50 1.86
N ASN A 101 5.00 20.27 1.75
CA ASN A 101 3.95 19.90 0.80
C ASN A 101 2.64 20.61 1.12
N LEU A 102 2.24 20.74 2.39
CA LEU A 102 1.03 21.48 2.74
C LEU A 102 1.13 22.97 2.41
N LYS A 103 2.34 23.55 2.38
CA LYS A 103 2.56 24.92 1.88
C LYS A 103 2.52 25.00 0.37
N ALA A 104 3.13 24.03 -0.32
CA ALA A 104 3.19 23.97 -1.78
C ALA A 104 1.83 23.64 -2.42
N TYR A 105 0.99 22.89 -1.71
CA TYR A 105 -0.30 22.40 -2.19
C TYR A 105 -1.42 22.85 -1.23
N PRO A 106 -1.85 24.12 -1.29
CA PRO A 106 -2.92 24.65 -0.44
C PRO A 106 -4.25 23.90 -0.58
N GLU A 107 -4.54 23.29 -1.72
CA GLU A 107 -5.73 22.44 -1.91
C GLU A 107 -5.70 21.22 -1.00
N LEU A 108 -4.52 20.63 -0.81
CA LEU A 108 -4.35 19.54 0.14
C LEU A 108 -4.50 20.06 1.58
N ALA A 109 -3.95 21.23 1.89
CA ALA A 109 -4.11 21.88 3.20
C ALA A 109 -5.59 22.08 3.57
N VAL A 110 -6.41 22.52 2.61
CA VAL A 110 -7.87 22.65 2.78
C VAL A 110 -8.51 21.31 3.13
N LEU A 111 -8.16 20.23 2.43
CA LEU A 111 -8.75 18.90 2.68
C LEU A 111 -8.35 18.31 4.03
N VAL A 112 -7.10 18.52 4.46
CA VAL A 112 -6.63 18.03 5.77
C VAL A 112 -7.05 18.93 6.93
N GLY A 113 -7.47 20.17 6.65
CA GLY A 113 -7.97 21.14 7.63
C GLY A 113 -6.89 22.02 8.26
N ASP A 114 -7.30 23.24 8.65
CA ASP A 114 -6.40 24.27 9.19
C ASP A 114 -5.73 23.86 10.50
N GLU A 115 -6.45 23.18 11.39
CA GLU A 115 -5.93 22.70 12.67
C GLU A 115 -4.76 21.72 12.47
N CYS A 116 -4.97 20.69 11.65
CA CYS A 116 -3.93 19.70 11.34
C CYS A 116 -2.74 20.35 10.60
N THR A 117 -3.02 21.28 9.68
CA THR A 117 -1.98 22.02 8.95
C THR A 117 -1.12 22.85 9.90
N HIS A 118 -1.76 23.56 10.84
CA HIS A 118 -1.08 24.35 11.85
C HIS A 118 -0.19 23.49 12.76
N GLU A 119 -0.73 22.37 13.26
CA GLU A 119 0.03 21.42 14.09
C GLU A 119 1.26 20.90 13.33
N ILE A 120 1.10 20.47 12.08
CA ILE A 120 2.20 19.96 11.24
C ILE A 120 3.28 21.02 11.00
N HIS A 121 2.91 22.29 10.88
CA HIS A 121 3.87 23.38 10.69
C HIS A 121 4.67 23.71 11.95
N GLN A 122 4.10 23.51 13.13
CA GLN A 122 4.73 23.82 14.42
C GLN A 122 5.48 22.64 15.03
N LEU A 123 5.11 21.41 14.66
CA LEU A 123 5.71 20.21 15.21
C LEU A 123 7.16 20.07 14.79
N VAL A 124 8.03 19.96 15.81
CA VAL A 124 9.37 19.41 15.72
C VAL A 124 9.31 18.01 16.33
N ASP A 125 9.87 16.99 15.67
CA ASP A 125 9.79 15.56 16.01
C ASP A 125 9.43 15.30 17.48
N SER A 126 8.14 15.07 17.73
CA SER A 126 7.59 14.91 19.07
C SER A 126 6.79 13.61 19.17
N PRO A 127 6.60 13.05 20.38
CA PRO A 127 5.74 11.90 20.60
C PRO A 127 4.31 12.08 20.09
N GLY A 128 3.85 13.32 19.88
CA GLY A 128 2.51 13.65 19.38
C GLY A 128 2.31 13.40 17.88
N ILE A 129 3.38 13.17 17.11
CA ILE A 129 3.32 13.07 15.65
C ILE A 129 2.31 12.02 15.15
N ARG A 130 2.23 10.87 15.83
CA ARG A 130 1.31 9.79 15.44
C ARG A 130 -0.16 10.21 15.57
N THR A 131 -0.48 11.03 16.56
CA THR A 131 -1.84 11.55 16.74
C THR A 131 -2.18 12.55 15.65
N VAL A 132 -1.27 13.46 15.33
CA VAL A 132 -1.47 14.48 14.29
C VAL A 132 -1.63 13.84 12.91
N LEU A 133 -0.73 12.90 12.55
CA LEU A 133 -0.84 12.18 11.27
C LEU A 133 -2.14 11.37 11.16
N ARG A 134 -2.57 10.75 12.26
CA ARG A 134 -3.84 10.02 12.33
C ARG A 134 -5.03 10.96 12.13
N ASN A 135 -5.04 12.12 12.78
CA ASN A 135 -6.11 13.09 12.65
C ASN A 135 -6.15 13.65 11.23
N MET A 136 -5.00 14.10 10.70
CA MET A 136 -4.85 14.59 9.33
C MET A 136 -5.39 13.59 8.30
N PHE A 137 -4.96 12.32 8.39
CA PHE A 137 -5.35 11.29 7.43
C PHE A 137 -6.84 10.93 7.57
N ARG A 138 -7.37 10.91 8.80
CA ARG A 138 -8.81 10.72 9.05
C ARG A 138 -9.62 11.86 8.43
N THR A 139 -9.26 13.11 8.73
CA THR A 139 -9.96 14.29 8.22
C THR A 139 -10.02 14.29 6.70
N TYR A 140 -8.92 13.91 6.03
CA TYR A 140 -8.91 13.74 4.57
C TYR A 140 -9.84 12.62 4.10
N LEU A 141 -9.79 11.43 4.71
CA LEU A 141 -10.59 10.27 4.30
C LEU A 141 -12.10 10.45 4.56
N GLU A 142 -12.48 11.33 5.47
CA GLU A 142 -13.88 11.65 5.79
C GLU A 142 -14.47 12.74 4.88
N ARG A 143 -13.67 13.36 3.99
CA ARG A 143 -14.16 14.34 3.02
C ARG A 143 -15.10 13.72 2.01
N SER A 144 -16.09 14.50 1.60
CA SER A 144 -17.01 14.09 0.55
C SER A 144 -16.31 14.06 -0.82
N PRO A 145 -16.77 13.23 -1.77
CA PRO A 145 -16.26 13.24 -3.13
C PRO A 145 -16.34 14.63 -3.78
N GLU A 146 -17.36 15.42 -3.46
CA GLU A 146 -17.57 16.77 -3.98
C GLU A 146 -16.52 17.77 -3.43
N GLU A 147 -16.19 17.69 -2.14
CA GLU A 147 -15.12 18.49 -1.54
C GLU A 147 -13.77 18.17 -2.21
N VAL A 148 -13.46 16.88 -2.35
CA VAL A 148 -12.23 16.41 -3.00
C VAL A 148 -12.18 16.85 -4.46
N GLN A 149 -13.28 16.69 -5.20
CA GLN A 149 -13.38 17.11 -6.60
C GLN A 149 -13.22 18.62 -6.75
N GLY A 150 -13.79 19.41 -5.83
CA GLY A 150 -13.66 20.86 -5.82
C GLY A 150 -12.20 21.29 -5.69
N GLN A 151 -11.44 20.66 -4.81
CA GLN A 151 -10.00 20.90 -4.64
C GLN A 151 -9.17 20.41 -5.83
N LEU A 152 -9.52 19.26 -6.42
CA LEU A 152 -8.90 18.76 -7.66
C LEU A 152 -9.07 19.71 -8.84
N ASN A 153 -10.23 20.35 -8.97
CA ASN A 153 -10.49 21.31 -10.05
C ASN A 153 -9.60 22.56 -9.96
N ILE A 154 -9.05 22.86 -8.78
CA ILE A 154 -8.10 23.96 -8.55
C ILE A 154 -6.67 23.46 -8.73
N LEU A 155 -6.34 22.29 -8.18
CA LEU A 155 -5.01 21.70 -8.20
C LEU A 155 -4.53 21.38 -9.63
N LEU A 156 -5.38 20.73 -10.44
CA LEU A 156 -4.97 20.22 -11.75
C LEU A 156 -4.53 21.32 -12.73
N PRO A 157 -5.25 22.45 -12.88
CA PRO A 157 -4.76 23.58 -13.69
C PRO A 157 -3.43 24.14 -13.18
N ARG A 158 -3.24 24.23 -11.85
CA ARG A 158 -2.00 24.75 -11.28
C ARG A 158 -0.81 23.83 -11.55
N LEU A 159 -0.99 22.51 -11.41
CA LEU A 159 0.05 21.54 -11.73
C LEU A 159 0.45 21.62 -13.21
N LYS A 160 -0.53 21.69 -14.13
CA LYS A 160 -0.24 21.86 -15.56
C LYS A 160 0.55 23.12 -15.86
N ALA A 161 0.24 24.23 -15.18
CA ALA A 161 0.98 25.47 -15.33
C ALA A 161 2.42 25.36 -14.78
N MET A 162 2.63 24.61 -13.69
CA MET A 162 3.96 24.34 -13.13
C MET A 162 4.80 23.44 -14.03
N ASP A 163 4.23 22.34 -14.53
CA ASP A 163 4.92 21.43 -15.45
C ASP A 163 5.33 22.17 -16.74
N SER A 164 4.47 23.07 -17.25
CA SER A 164 4.79 23.90 -18.42
C SER A 164 5.87 24.96 -18.15
N LEU A 165 6.18 25.28 -16.89
CA LEU A 165 7.26 26.19 -16.53
C LEU A 165 8.59 25.44 -16.41
N ASP A 166 8.57 24.19 -15.95
CA ASP A 166 9.76 23.33 -15.91
C ASP A 166 10.23 22.98 -17.33
N GLU A 167 9.32 22.81 -18.30
CA GLU A 167 9.65 22.65 -19.73
C GLU A 167 10.26 23.91 -20.40
N ILE A 168 10.13 25.09 -19.79
CA ILE A 168 10.68 26.36 -20.31
C ILE A 168 12.07 26.67 -19.69
N GLN A 169 12.48 25.92 -18.66
CA GLN A 169 13.75 26.12 -17.96
C GLN A 169 14.87 25.12 -18.31
N GLU A 170 14.64 24.21 -19.27
CA GLU A 170 15.68 23.44 -19.98
C GLU A 170 16.05 24.06 -21.33
#